data_AF-A0A534T8P3-F1
#
_entry.id   AF-A0A534T8P3-F1
#
_cell.length_a   1.000
_cell.length_b   1.000
_cell.length_c   1.000
_cell.angle_alpha   90.00
_cell.angle_beta   90.00
_cell.angle_gamma   90.00
#
_symmetry.space_group_name_H-M   'P 1'
#
loop_
_entity.id
_entity.type
_entity.pdbx_description
1 polymer ?
#
loop_
_entity_poly.entity_id
_entity_poly.type
_entity_poly.pdbx_seq_one_letter_code
_entity_poly.pdbx_strand_id
1 'polypeptide(L)'
;MDYVGTVSSEGGPFLLADGRAIRVWRGLQTRDYEKLCDDLSAAAPMWGIAVTVDGRDAVAWEPEGGCIAHMYGTSQHSLVLVRVFTSELGRADAVRDAGIRAAVGATDDIGRIDIDSGILTVLWAPESGACVLDKDLAGTNPRPSGTVVIEGSCLLVRLEPGRYRCAADSVDVEDGTVLRCRIDPESAR
;
A
#
# COMPACT_ATOMS: atom_id res chain seq x y z
N MET A 1 -7.53 -15.10 0.45
CA MET A 1 -6.33 -14.28 0.17
C MET A 1 -5.19 -14.91 0.91
N ASP A 2 -4.02 -14.96 0.30
CA ASP A 2 -2.83 -15.56 0.87
C ASP A 2 -1.95 -14.48 1.47
N TYR A 3 -1.28 -14.79 2.58
CA TYR A 3 -0.32 -13.88 3.18
C TYR A 3 0.86 -13.65 2.24
N VAL A 4 1.16 -12.38 2.01
CA VAL A 4 2.18 -11.92 1.06
C VAL A 4 3.46 -11.50 1.78
N GLY A 5 3.33 -10.76 2.87
CA GLY A 5 4.46 -10.18 3.58
C GLY A 5 4.05 -9.00 4.46
N THR A 6 5.03 -8.27 4.97
CA THR A 6 4.85 -7.08 5.79
C THR A 6 5.78 -5.96 5.37
N VAL A 7 5.32 -4.73 5.56
CA VAL A 7 6.15 -3.52 5.49
C VAL A 7 5.96 -2.73 6.78
N SER A 8 7.06 -2.26 7.36
CA SER A 8 7.03 -1.42 8.56
C SER A 8 7.15 0.05 8.15
N SER A 9 6.35 0.91 8.75
CA SER A 9 6.56 2.35 8.76
C SER A 9 7.02 2.78 10.15
N GLU A 10 8.06 3.62 10.23
CA GLU A 10 8.51 4.20 11.51
C GLU A 10 7.67 5.41 11.95
N GLY A 11 6.48 5.63 11.38
CA GLY A 11 5.65 6.78 11.74
C GLY A 11 4.88 7.47 10.64
N GLY A 12 5.02 7.04 9.38
CA GLY A 12 4.52 7.80 8.24
C GLY A 12 3.67 6.98 7.26
N PRO A 13 3.04 7.67 6.30
CA PRO A 13 2.13 7.06 5.35
C PRO A 13 2.86 6.09 4.42
N PHE A 14 2.11 5.13 3.90
CA PHE A 14 2.52 4.34 2.77
C PHE A 14 2.15 5.07 1.48
N LEU A 15 3.10 5.14 0.55
CA LEU A 15 2.89 5.62 -0.80
C LEU A 15 2.77 4.42 -1.75
N LEU A 16 1.63 4.33 -2.41
CA LEU A 16 1.29 3.28 -3.36
C LEU A 16 1.29 3.86 -4.77
N ALA A 17 2.13 3.33 -5.64
CA ALA A 17 2.22 3.79 -7.03
C ALA A 17 2.75 2.69 -7.96
N ASP A 18 2.65 2.92 -9.27
CA ASP A 18 3.35 2.11 -10.27
C ASP A 18 4.87 2.16 -10.04
N GLY A 19 5.51 1.01 -10.22
CA GLY A 19 6.94 0.84 -10.02
C GLY A 19 7.82 1.76 -10.86
N ARG A 20 7.34 2.31 -11.98
CA ARG A 20 8.07 3.32 -12.77
C ARG A 20 7.93 4.71 -12.16
N ALA A 21 6.72 5.09 -11.77
CA ALA A 21 6.41 6.41 -11.22
C ALA A 21 7.15 6.66 -9.91
N ILE A 22 7.14 5.67 -9.01
CA ILE A 22 7.70 5.81 -7.66
C ILE A 22 9.19 6.17 -7.66
N ARG A 23 9.93 5.88 -8.74
CA ARG A 23 11.39 6.07 -8.83
C ARG A 23 11.85 7.51 -8.75
N VAL A 24 10.97 8.44 -9.12
CA VAL A 24 11.29 9.88 -9.01
C VAL A 24 11.06 10.42 -7.60
N TRP A 25 10.32 9.68 -6.76
CA TRP A 25 10.07 10.05 -5.38
C TRP A 25 11.38 10.06 -4.59
N ARG A 26 11.64 11.16 -3.90
CA ARG A 26 12.87 11.37 -3.11
C ARG A 26 12.64 11.44 -1.61
N GLY A 27 11.39 11.31 -1.15
CA GLY A 27 11.05 11.29 0.27
C GLY A 27 11.65 12.48 1.01
N LEU A 28 12.39 12.21 2.09
CA LEU A 28 13.07 13.22 2.93
C LEU A 28 14.29 13.88 2.26
N GLN A 29 14.80 13.34 1.15
CA GLN A 29 15.91 13.96 0.42
C GLN A 29 15.45 15.24 -0.30
N THR A 30 14.13 15.42 -0.46
CA THR A 30 13.50 16.63 -0.99
C THR A 30 12.27 17.00 -0.13
N ARG A 31 11.37 17.84 -0.65
CA ARG A 31 10.11 18.21 0.00
C ARG A 31 8.94 17.28 -0.35
N ASP A 32 9.21 16.17 -1.03
CA ASP A 32 8.18 15.20 -1.42
C ASP A 32 7.38 14.69 -0.21
N TYR A 33 8.09 14.22 0.82
CA TYR A 33 7.46 13.72 2.05
C TYR A 33 6.72 14.82 2.82
N GLU A 34 7.34 15.99 3.00
CA GLU A 34 6.71 17.13 3.68
C GLU A 34 5.41 17.53 3.00
N LYS A 35 5.42 17.65 1.67
CA LYS A 35 4.24 17.99 0.88
C LYS A 35 3.14 16.94 1.06
N LEU A 36 3.49 15.65 1.05
CA LEU A 36 2.51 14.60 1.29
C LEU A 36 1.87 14.70 2.67
N CYS A 37 2.65 15.02 3.70
CA CYS A 37 2.12 15.25 5.05
C CYS A 37 1.21 16.48 5.11
N ASP A 38 1.56 17.57 4.41
CA ASP A 38 0.71 18.76 4.29
C ASP A 38 -0.62 18.42 3.61
N ASP A 39 -0.58 17.67 2.50
CA ASP A 39 -1.75 17.23 1.75
C ASP A 39 -2.66 16.31 2.60
N LEU A 40 -2.08 15.36 3.35
CA LEU A 40 -2.79 14.50 4.29
C LEU A 40 -3.42 15.30 5.44
N SER A 41 -2.73 16.31 5.96
CA SER A 41 -3.22 17.16 7.05
C SER A 41 -4.36 18.08 6.61
N ALA A 42 -4.41 18.44 5.32
CA ALA A 42 -5.45 19.28 4.74
C ALA A 42 -6.70 18.49 4.31
N ALA A 43 -6.59 17.17 4.16
CA ALA A 43 -7.69 16.32 3.74
C ALA A 43 -8.73 16.13 4.87
N ALA A 44 -9.99 15.88 4.48
CA ALA A 44 -11.00 15.38 5.42
C ALA A 44 -10.48 14.07 6.04
N PRO A 45 -10.85 13.74 7.29
CA PRO A 45 -10.36 12.54 7.97
C PRO A 45 -10.78 11.30 7.18
N MET A 46 -9.86 10.84 6.35
CA MET A 46 -9.91 9.63 5.55
C MET A 46 -8.57 8.95 5.78
N TRP A 47 -8.54 7.62 5.82
CA TRP A 47 -7.31 6.86 6.04
C TRP A 47 -6.32 6.95 4.87
N GLY A 48 -6.56 7.82 3.89
CA GLY A 48 -5.66 8.07 2.77
C GLY A 48 -6.18 9.15 1.82
N ILE A 49 -5.36 9.49 0.84
CA ILE A 49 -5.67 10.45 -0.23
C ILE A 49 -5.12 9.98 -1.58
N ALA A 50 -5.75 10.43 -2.67
CA ALA A 50 -5.13 10.39 -3.99
C ALA A 50 -4.04 11.46 -4.09
N VAL A 51 -2.90 11.09 -4.67
CA VAL A 51 -1.75 11.97 -4.93
C VAL A 51 -1.21 11.74 -6.33
N THR A 52 -0.23 12.54 -6.73
CA THR A 52 0.43 12.41 -8.02
C THR A 52 1.93 12.26 -7.85
N VAL A 53 2.52 11.23 -8.47
CA VAL A 53 3.97 11.01 -8.52
C VAL A 53 4.38 10.88 -9.97
N ASP A 54 5.35 11.68 -10.43
CA ASP A 54 5.76 11.73 -11.84
C ASP A 54 4.61 11.98 -12.84
N GLY A 55 3.62 12.78 -12.43
CA GLY A 55 2.43 13.05 -13.25
C GLY A 55 1.45 11.88 -13.36
N ARG A 56 1.61 10.82 -12.55
CA ARG A 56 0.77 9.63 -12.53
C ARG A 56 -0.02 9.49 -11.23
N ASP A 57 -1.21 8.88 -11.34
CA ASP A 57 -2.07 8.59 -10.20
C ASP A 57 -1.37 7.66 -9.20
N ALA A 58 -1.37 8.08 -7.94
CA ALA A 58 -0.83 7.36 -6.80
C ALA A 58 -1.74 7.54 -5.59
N VAL A 59 -1.53 6.74 -4.55
CA VAL A 59 -2.33 6.80 -3.33
C VAL A 59 -1.41 6.84 -2.12
N ALA A 60 -1.71 7.73 -1.19
CA ALA A 60 -1.12 7.68 0.14
C ALA A 60 -2.13 7.09 1.12
N TRP A 61 -1.69 6.12 1.93
CA TRP A 61 -2.47 5.50 2.99
C TRP A 61 -1.80 5.78 4.33
N GLU A 62 -2.52 6.45 5.23
CA GLU A 62 -2.07 6.84 6.57
C GLU A 62 -2.93 6.11 7.60
N PRO A 63 -2.48 4.95 8.11
CA PRO A 63 -3.27 4.11 8.99
C PRO A 63 -3.18 4.50 10.46
N GLU A 64 -2.96 5.79 10.78
CA GLU A 64 -2.82 6.38 12.13
C GLU A 64 -1.46 6.16 12.83
N GLY A 65 -0.39 6.70 12.25
CA GLY A 65 0.96 6.70 12.81
C GLY A 65 1.78 5.45 12.42
N GLY A 66 2.89 5.25 13.12
CA GLY A 66 3.83 4.16 12.81
C GLY A 66 3.19 2.79 12.98
N CYS A 67 3.37 1.91 11.99
CA CYS A 67 2.78 0.58 12.03
C CYS A 67 3.52 -0.44 11.19
N ILE A 68 3.22 -1.72 11.47
CA ILE A 68 3.49 -2.81 10.56
C ILE A 68 2.21 -3.05 9.76
N ALA A 69 2.28 -2.83 8.46
CA ALA A 69 1.23 -3.24 7.54
C ALA A 69 1.50 -4.67 7.07
N HIS A 70 0.56 -5.56 7.35
CA HIS A 70 0.51 -6.92 6.81
C HIS A 70 -0.20 -6.91 5.47
N MET A 71 0.20 -7.80 4.57
CA MET A 71 -0.36 -7.81 3.22
C MET A 71 -0.89 -9.17 2.82
N TYR A 72 -1.99 -9.10 2.09
CA TYR A 72 -2.73 -10.25 1.63
C TYR A 72 -3.09 -10.07 0.17
N GLY A 73 -2.81 -11.08 -0.65
CA GLY A 73 -3.03 -11.04 -2.08
C GLY A 73 -3.98 -12.13 -2.56
N THR A 74 -4.57 -11.93 -3.73
CA THR A 74 -4.93 -13.03 -4.63
C THR A 74 -3.87 -13.09 -5.73
N SER A 75 -3.71 -14.21 -6.42
CA SER A 75 -2.67 -14.39 -7.45
C SER A 75 -2.74 -13.29 -8.53
N GLN A 76 -1.94 -12.21 -8.35
CA GLN A 76 -1.74 -11.06 -9.25
C GLN A 76 -2.93 -10.11 -9.51
N HIS A 77 -4.08 -10.27 -8.83
CA HIS A 77 -5.25 -9.43 -9.13
C HIS A 77 -5.61 -8.44 -8.03
N SER A 78 -5.39 -8.75 -6.76
CA SER A 78 -5.81 -7.86 -5.68
C SER A 78 -4.82 -7.88 -4.54
N LEU A 79 -4.70 -6.76 -3.83
CA LEU A 79 -3.88 -6.63 -2.64
C LEU A 79 -4.71 -5.98 -1.52
N VAL A 80 -4.50 -6.40 -0.28
CA VAL A 80 -5.03 -5.74 0.90
C VAL A 80 -3.88 -5.51 1.87
N LEU A 81 -3.61 -4.25 2.21
CA LEU A 81 -2.76 -3.88 3.34
C LEU A 81 -3.61 -3.84 4.60
N VAL A 82 -3.04 -4.26 5.71
CA VAL A 82 -3.73 -4.48 6.98
C VAL A 82 -2.90 -3.93 8.12
N ARG A 83 -3.47 -3.02 8.90
CA ARG A 83 -2.95 -2.66 10.21
C ARG A 83 -3.86 -3.23 11.29
N VAL A 84 -3.25 -3.75 12.34
CA VAL A 84 -3.93 -4.35 13.49
C VAL A 84 -3.78 -3.45 14.69
N PHE A 85 -4.88 -3.19 15.39
CA PHE A 85 -4.92 -2.55 16.69
C PHE A 85 -5.47 -3.55 17.70
N THR A 86 -4.65 -3.91 18.68
CA THR A 86 -5.08 -4.75 19.80
C THR A 86 -4.28 -4.38 21.05
N SER A 87 -4.95 -4.33 22.19
CA SER A 87 -4.30 -4.20 23.49
C SER A 87 -3.85 -5.55 24.06
N GLU A 88 -4.29 -6.67 23.45
CA GLU A 88 -4.09 -8.01 23.97
C GLU A 88 -2.80 -8.63 23.41
N LEU A 89 -1.83 -8.83 24.31
CA LEU A 89 -0.56 -9.47 23.97
C LEU A 89 -0.79 -10.87 23.42
N GLY A 90 -0.19 -11.16 22.26
CA GLY A 90 -0.28 -12.47 21.60
C GLY A 90 -1.57 -12.71 20.80
N ARG A 91 -2.49 -11.73 20.73
CA ARG A 91 -3.72 -11.84 19.93
C ARG A 91 -3.64 -11.20 18.54
N ALA A 92 -2.58 -10.46 18.24
CA ALA A 92 -2.43 -9.73 16.98
C ALA A 92 -2.67 -10.59 15.73
N ASP A 93 -2.15 -11.83 15.70
CA ASP A 93 -2.37 -12.76 14.59
C ASP A 93 -3.84 -13.16 14.44
N ALA A 94 -4.53 -13.44 15.56
CA ALA A 94 -5.94 -13.83 15.55
C ALA A 94 -6.84 -12.67 15.11
N VAL A 95 -6.58 -11.46 15.62
CA VAL A 95 -7.29 -10.22 15.24
C VAL A 95 -7.11 -9.95 13.75
N ARG A 96 -5.87 -10.01 13.25
CA ARG A 96 -5.55 -9.85 11.82
C ARG A 96 -6.30 -10.85 10.94
N ASP A 97 -6.23 -12.12 11.30
CA ASP A 97 -6.82 -13.21 10.53
C ASP A 97 -8.35 -13.11 10.52
N ALA A 98 -8.95 -12.70 11.64
CA ALA A 98 -10.38 -12.39 11.72
C ALA A 98 -10.75 -11.21 10.83
N GLY A 99 -9.99 -10.10 10.90
CA GLY A 99 -10.26 -8.89 10.11
C GLY A 99 -10.12 -9.10 8.60
N ILE A 100 -9.19 -9.96 8.15
CA ILE A 100 -9.08 -10.33 6.74
C ILE A 100 -10.26 -11.17 6.25
N ARG A 101 -10.81 -12.04 7.09
CA ARG A 101 -11.98 -12.88 6.75
C ARG A 101 -13.31 -12.16 6.87
N ALA A 102 -13.36 -11.08 7.65
CA ALA A 102 -14.56 -10.31 7.87
C ALA A 102 -15.09 -9.69 6.57
N ALA A 103 -16.43 -9.64 6.44
CA ALA A 103 -17.10 -9.07 5.29
C ALA A 103 -16.66 -7.61 5.04
N VAL A 104 -16.65 -7.22 3.77
CA VAL A 104 -16.38 -5.83 3.39
C VAL A 104 -17.69 -5.06 3.52
N GLY A 105 -17.69 -4.05 4.38
CA GLY A 105 -18.83 -3.17 4.63
C GLY A 105 -18.76 -1.91 3.77
N ALA A 106 -19.10 -0.77 4.37
CA ALA A 106 -18.85 0.53 3.75
C ALA A 106 -17.35 0.80 3.67
N THR A 107 -16.88 1.30 2.53
CA THR A 107 -15.48 1.66 2.30
C THR A 107 -15.36 3.11 1.90
N ASP A 108 -14.34 3.80 2.39
CA ASP A 108 -13.95 5.12 1.91
C ASP A 108 -13.14 4.98 0.62
N ASP A 109 -13.54 5.71 -0.40
CA ASP A 109 -12.85 5.72 -1.69
C ASP A 109 -11.64 6.65 -1.63
N ILE A 110 -10.43 6.08 -1.64
CA ILE A 110 -9.20 6.85 -1.46
C ILE A 110 -8.72 7.44 -2.78
N GLY A 111 -8.72 6.62 -3.84
CA GLY A 111 -8.11 7.02 -5.11
C GLY A 111 -7.99 5.87 -6.10
N ARG A 112 -7.18 6.09 -7.13
CA ARG A 112 -6.86 5.09 -8.15
C ARG A 112 -5.36 5.06 -8.37
N ILE A 113 -4.89 3.95 -8.93
CA ILE A 113 -3.51 3.78 -9.39
C ILE A 113 -3.55 3.10 -10.75
N ASP A 114 -2.82 3.65 -11.72
CA ASP A 114 -2.61 3.02 -13.02
C ASP A 114 -1.29 2.24 -12.98
N ILE A 115 -1.37 0.91 -13.07
CA ILE A 115 -0.20 0.02 -13.06
C ILE A 115 0.14 -0.36 -14.50
N ASP A 116 1.13 0.30 -15.09
CA ASP A 116 1.60 0.02 -16.47
C ASP A 116 2.77 -0.97 -16.48
N SER A 117 3.55 -0.98 -15.40
CA SER A 117 4.75 -1.80 -15.29
C SER A 117 4.47 -3.25 -14.93
N GLY A 118 3.25 -3.54 -14.45
CA GLY A 118 2.91 -4.80 -13.80
C GLY A 118 3.51 -4.93 -12.39
N ILE A 119 3.98 -3.81 -11.81
CA ILE A 119 4.53 -3.75 -10.45
C ILE A 119 3.85 -2.62 -9.70
N LEU A 120 3.16 -2.96 -8.61
CA LEU A 120 2.76 -2.03 -7.57
C LEU A 120 3.89 -1.92 -6.56
N THR A 121 4.31 -0.69 -6.27
CA THR A 121 5.22 -0.41 -5.16
C THR A 121 4.42 0.12 -3.98
N VAL A 122 4.63 -0.48 -2.81
CA VAL A 122 4.24 0.05 -1.51
C VAL A 122 5.50 0.55 -0.81
N LEU A 123 5.68 1.86 -0.74
CA LEU A 123 6.86 2.52 -0.19
C LEU A 123 6.50 3.21 1.14
N TRP A 124 7.36 3.10 2.15
CA TRP A 124 7.31 4.01 3.29
C TRP A 124 7.72 5.42 2.84
N ALA A 125 6.79 6.38 2.85
CA ALA A 125 6.93 7.63 2.12
C ALA A 125 8.15 8.53 2.45
N PRO A 126 8.75 8.50 3.65
CA PRO A 126 10.02 9.18 3.92
C PRO A 126 11.20 8.72 3.04
N GLU A 127 11.11 7.52 2.48
CA GLU A 127 12.22 6.87 1.78
C GLU A 127 12.25 7.25 0.30
N SER A 128 13.41 7.04 -0.31
CA SER A 128 13.61 7.32 -1.74
C SER A 128 13.13 6.14 -2.57
N GLY A 129 12.28 6.38 -3.57
CA GLY A 129 11.86 5.34 -4.51
C GLY A 129 12.98 4.89 -5.46
N ALA A 130 14.18 5.49 -5.36
CA ALA A 130 15.38 5.02 -6.06
C ALA A 130 15.82 3.59 -5.67
N CYS A 131 15.34 3.07 -4.54
CA CYS A 131 15.54 1.66 -4.16
C CYS A 131 14.94 0.68 -5.18
N VAL A 132 13.93 1.12 -5.96
CA VAL A 132 13.36 0.31 -7.04
C VAL A 132 14.33 0.27 -8.24
N LEU A 133 15.02 -0.86 -8.41
CA LEU A 133 16.12 -1.03 -9.37
C LEU A 133 15.66 -1.07 -10.85
N ASP A 134 16.43 -0.41 -11.73
CA ASP A 134 16.21 -0.35 -13.20
C ASP A 134 16.06 -1.71 -13.89
N LYS A 135 16.74 -2.74 -13.37
CA LYS A 135 16.82 -4.06 -13.99
C LYS A 135 15.54 -4.89 -13.84
N ASP A 136 14.68 -4.54 -12.88
CA ASP A 136 13.47 -5.32 -12.56
C ASP A 136 12.24 -4.88 -13.38
N LEU A 137 12.32 -3.70 -14.02
CA LEU A 137 11.21 -3.05 -14.74
C LEU A 137 11.41 -2.99 -16.27
N ALA A 138 12.65 -3.12 -16.75
CA ALA A 138 12.97 -3.17 -18.18
C ALA A 138 12.83 -4.62 -18.68
N GLY A 139 12.05 -4.81 -19.76
CA GLY A 139 11.50 -6.10 -20.22
C GLY A 139 12.47 -7.21 -20.68
N THR A 140 13.68 -7.31 -20.14
CA THR A 140 14.65 -8.38 -20.47
C THR A 140 15.43 -8.96 -19.29
N ASN A 141 15.25 -8.50 -18.04
CA ASN A 141 15.90 -9.06 -16.85
C ASN A 141 14.88 -9.60 -15.84
N PRO A 142 15.28 -10.47 -14.88
CA PRO A 142 14.34 -11.23 -14.10
C PRO A 142 13.54 -10.27 -13.21
N ARG A 143 12.29 -10.04 -13.63
CA ARG A 143 11.17 -9.66 -12.77
C ARG A 143 11.31 -10.42 -11.44
N PRO A 144 10.82 -9.89 -10.30
CA PRO A 144 10.73 -10.62 -9.06
C PRO A 144 10.49 -12.12 -9.31
N SER A 145 11.48 -12.95 -8.93
CA SER A 145 11.42 -14.40 -9.20
C SER A 145 10.27 -15.05 -8.44
N GLY A 146 9.76 -14.37 -7.40
CA GLY A 146 8.48 -14.60 -6.74
C GLY A 146 7.47 -13.47 -6.98
N THR A 147 6.27 -13.60 -6.41
CA THR A 147 5.21 -12.59 -6.53
C THR A 147 5.58 -11.25 -5.87
N VAL A 148 6.48 -11.29 -4.88
CA VAL A 148 6.75 -10.19 -3.94
C VAL A 148 8.25 -10.07 -3.60
N VAL A 149 8.73 -8.83 -3.46
CA VAL A 149 10.07 -8.48 -2.94
C VAL A 149 9.92 -7.46 -1.81
N ILE A 150 10.65 -7.66 -0.71
CA ILE A 150 10.73 -6.72 0.43
C ILE A 150 12.17 -6.21 0.50
N GLU A 151 12.35 -4.90 0.44
CA GLU A 151 13.65 -4.25 0.64
C GLU A 151 13.49 -3.10 1.62
N GLY A 152 13.76 -3.35 2.90
CA GLY A 152 13.84 -2.36 3.99
C GLY A 152 12.60 -1.47 4.16
N SER A 153 12.45 -0.49 3.27
CA SER A 153 11.45 0.55 3.22
C SER A 153 10.40 0.38 2.12
N CYS A 154 10.57 -0.57 1.20
CA CYS A 154 9.65 -0.79 0.11
C CYS A 154 9.27 -2.25 -0.07
N LEU A 155 8.13 -2.44 -0.72
CA LEU A 155 7.65 -3.72 -1.18
C LEU A 155 7.15 -3.60 -2.61
N LEU A 156 7.59 -4.54 -3.43
CA LEU A 156 7.18 -4.67 -4.83
C LEU A 156 6.24 -5.86 -4.97
N VAL A 157 5.06 -5.63 -5.53
CA VAL A 157 4.04 -6.66 -5.77
C VAL A 157 3.77 -6.74 -7.26
N ARG A 158 3.83 -7.96 -7.80
CA ARG A 158 3.41 -8.22 -9.18
C ARG A 158 1.89 -8.19 -9.28
N LEU A 159 1.38 -7.28 -10.10
CA LEU A 159 -0.03 -7.18 -10.46
C LEU A 159 -0.19 -7.20 -11.97
N GLU A 160 -1.35 -7.59 -12.47
CA GLU A 160 -1.66 -7.42 -13.88
C GLU A 160 -1.69 -5.92 -14.24
N PRO A 161 -1.17 -5.52 -15.41
CA PRO A 161 -1.28 -4.13 -15.83
C PRO A 161 -2.75 -3.70 -15.95
N GLY A 162 -3.08 -2.52 -15.44
CA GLY A 162 -4.45 -2.03 -15.41
C GLY A 162 -4.67 -0.95 -14.37
N ARG A 163 -5.93 -0.50 -14.28
CA ARG A 163 -6.36 0.49 -13.32
C ARG A 163 -6.91 -0.18 -12.07
N TYR A 164 -6.51 0.30 -10.91
CA TYR A 164 -6.90 -0.24 -9.62
C TYR A 164 -7.59 0.83 -8.79
N ARG A 165 -8.66 0.43 -8.10
CA ARG A 165 -9.32 1.25 -7.08
C ARG A 165 -8.67 0.99 -5.73
N CYS A 166 -8.33 2.06 -5.03
CA CYS A 166 -7.90 2.00 -3.64
C CYS A 166 -9.03 2.45 -2.72
N ALA A 167 -9.40 1.60 -1.77
CA ALA A 167 -10.44 1.90 -0.80
C ALA A 167 -10.03 1.45 0.60
N ALA A 168 -10.38 2.23 1.62
CA ALA A 168 -10.10 1.89 3.00
C ALA A 168 -11.36 1.57 3.79
N ASP A 169 -11.22 0.68 4.77
CA ASP A 169 -12.24 0.44 5.78
C ASP A 169 -11.62 0.05 7.13
N SER A 170 -12.44 0.13 8.17
CA SER A 170 -12.14 -0.36 9.51
C SER A 170 -13.11 -1.47 9.86
N VAL A 171 -12.61 -2.53 10.50
CA VAL A 171 -13.41 -3.64 10.98
C VAL A 171 -13.06 -3.94 12.42
N ASP A 172 -14.08 -3.90 13.27
CA ASP A 172 -13.99 -4.39 14.63
C ASP A 172 -14.18 -5.90 14.66
N VAL A 173 -13.28 -6.59 15.34
CA VAL A 173 -13.32 -8.03 15.61
C VAL A 173 -13.16 -8.27 17.10
N GLU A 174 -13.28 -9.52 17.53
CA GLU A 174 -12.96 -9.88 18.92
C GLU A 174 -11.52 -9.47 19.24
N ASP A 175 -11.32 -8.78 20.37
CA ASP A 175 -10.03 -8.33 20.90
C ASP A 175 -9.26 -7.30 20.04
N GLY A 176 -9.89 -6.67 19.05
CA GLY A 176 -9.22 -5.58 18.32
C GLY A 176 -9.94 -5.02 17.11
N THR A 177 -9.27 -4.08 16.45
CA THR A 177 -9.73 -3.39 15.25
C THR A 177 -8.70 -3.58 14.14
N VAL A 178 -9.17 -3.73 12.91
CA VAL A 178 -8.34 -3.89 11.73
C VAL A 178 -8.65 -2.78 10.73
N LEU A 179 -7.64 -1.97 10.39
CA LEU A 179 -7.71 -1.06 9.25
C LEU A 179 -7.21 -1.77 8.00
N ARG A 180 -7.95 -1.66 6.90
CA ARG A 180 -7.59 -2.26 5.62
C ARG A 180 -7.49 -1.19 4.54
N CYS A 181 -6.49 -1.29 3.68
CA CYS A 181 -6.45 -0.61 2.39
C CYS A 181 -6.49 -1.66 1.30
N ARG A 182 -7.59 -1.67 0.55
CA ARG A 182 -7.87 -2.62 -0.52
C ARG A 182 -7.49 -2.01 -1.86
N ILE A 183 -6.74 -2.76 -2.65
CA ILE A 183 -6.36 -2.44 -4.03
C ILE A 183 -6.95 -3.54 -4.90
N ASP A 184 -8.06 -3.22 -5.53
CA ASP A 184 -8.84 -4.14 -6.35
C ASP A 184 -8.88 -3.63 -7.80
N PRO A 185 -8.88 -4.50 -8.83
CA PRO A 185 -8.95 -4.06 -10.23
C PRO A 185 -10.25 -3.28 -10.45
N GLU A 186 -10.15 -2.11 -11.09
CA GLU A 186 -11.31 -1.42 -11.60
C GLU A 186 -11.80 -2.22 -12.81
N SER A 187 -12.97 -2.87 -12.70
CA SER A 187 -13.50 -3.70 -13.78
C SER A 187 -13.53 -2.89 -15.08
N ALA A 188 -12.95 -3.45 -16.16
CA ALA A 188 -13.08 -2.87 -17.48
C ALA A 188 -14.58 -2.77 -17.80
N ARG A 189 -15.08 -1.54 -17.93
CA ARG A 189 -16.46 -1.28 -18.38
C ARG A 189 -16.65 -1.72 -19.81
#